data_AF-A0A7V9JP39-F1
#
_entry.id   AF-A0A7V9JP39-F1
#
_cell.length_a   1.000
_cell.length_b   1.000
_cell.length_c   1.000
_cell.angle_alpha   90.00
_cell.angle_beta   90.00
_cell.angle_gamma   90.00
#
_symmetry.space_group_name_H-M   'P 1'
#
loop_
_entity.id
_entity.type
_entity.pdbx_description
1 polymer ?
#
loop_
_entity_poly.entity_id
_entity_poly.type
_entity_poly.pdbx_seq_one_letter_code
_entity_poly.pdbx_strand_id
1 'polypeptide(L)' 'MDKTIVVKVDTIKAHRRYKKVVRRSRKFHAHDEANRAKAGDIVRIVETRPISKTKTWRLAEVLQEAQ' A
#
# COMPACT_ATOMS: atom_id res chain seq x y z
N MET A 1 -5.14 -12.76 -9.12
CA MET A 1 -4.24 -12.36 -8.01
C MET A 1 -4.87 -12.83 -6.72
N ASP A 2 -4.69 -14.11 -6.39
CA ASP A 2 -5.24 -14.62 -5.14
C ASP A 2 -4.34 -14.17 -3.97
N LYS A 3 -4.94 -13.90 -2.80
CA LYS A 3 -4.24 -13.51 -1.57
C LYS A 3 -3.31 -12.29 -1.70
N THR A 4 -3.68 -11.34 -2.55
CA THR A 4 -2.84 -10.18 -2.88
C THR A 4 -3.68 -8.94 -3.08
N ILE A 5 -3.29 -7.87 -2.40
CA ILE A 5 -3.90 -6.55 -2.56
C ILE A 5 -2.88 -5.58 -3.17
N VAL A 6 -3.36 -4.69 -4.03
CA VAL A 6 -2.57 -3.59 -4.59
C VAL A 6 -2.91 -2.32 -3.83
N VAL A 7 -1.97 -1.82 -3.05
CA VAL A 7 -2.16 -0.65 -2.20
C VAL A 7 -1.50 0.56 -2.85
N LYS A 8 -2.24 1.66 -3.00
CA LYS A 8 -1.70 2.95 -3.44
C LYS A 8 -1.34 3.77 -2.20
N VAL A 9 -0.06 4.10 -2.06
CA VAL A 9 0.43 5.00 -1.01
C VAL A 9 0.74 6.35 -1.63
N ASP A 10 0.13 7.39 -1.09
CA ASP A 10 0.40 8.77 -1.44
C ASP A 10 1.41 9.38 -0.45
N THR A 11 2.46 9.99 -0.97
CA THR A 11 3.47 10.71 -0.19
C THR A 11 3.56 12.14 -0.68
N ILE A 12 3.54 13.07 0.27
CA ILE A 12 3.72 14.50 0.00
C ILE A 12 5.20 14.81 0.11
N LYS A 13 5.82 15.30 -0.98
CA LYS A 13 7.24 15.69 -0.99
C LYS A 13 7.42 17.01 -1.72
N ALA A 14 8.27 17.88 -1.17
CA ALA A 14 8.66 19.11 -1.84
C ALA A 14 9.58 18.81 -3.04
N HIS A 15 9.36 19.49 -4.16
CA HIS A 15 10.25 19.41 -5.31
C HIS A 15 11.65 19.91 -4.95
N ARG A 16 12.71 19.14 -5.25
CA ARG A 16 14.08 19.42 -4.77
C ARG A 16 14.58 20.84 -5.08
N ARG A 17 14.30 21.35 -6.28
CA ARG A 17 14.75 22.69 -6.72
C ARG A 17 13.77 23.81 -6.34
N TYR A 18 12.48 23.56 -6.51
CA TYR A 18 11.45 24.61 -6.49
C TYR A 18 10.69 24.66 -5.17
N LYS A 19 10.90 23.69 -4.28
CA LYS A 19 10.21 23.52 -2.99
C LYS A 19 8.67 23.45 -3.07
N LYS A 20 8.08 23.51 -4.26
CA LYS A 20 6.64 23.26 -4.49
C LYS A 20 6.26 21.90 -3.92
N VAL A 21 5.22 21.87 -3.09
CA VAL A 21 4.68 20.65 -2.49
C VAL A 21 3.98 19.84 -3.58
N VAL A 22 4.44 18.61 -3.83
CA VAL A 22 3.87 17.72 -4.85
C VAL A 22 3.49 16.39 -4.22
N ARG A 23 2.31 15.88 -4.56
CA ARG A 23 1.86 14.54 -4.19
C ARG A 23 2.42 13.51 -5.16
N ARG A 24 3.11 12.48 -4.65
CA ARG A 24 3.58 11.33 -5.43
C ARG A 24 2.88 10.07 -4.96
N SER A 25 2.37 9.29 -5.90
CA SER A 25 1.72 8.01 -5.63
C SER A 25 2.63 6.85 -5.99
N ARG A 26 2.73 5.82 -5.14
CA ARG A 26 3.39 4.54 -5.45
C ARG A 26 2.43 3.39 -5.19
N LYS A 27 2.52 2.34 -6.00
CA LYS A 27 1.74 1.11 -5.83
C LYS A 27 2.60 0.03 -5.19
N PHE A 28 2.06 -0.66 -4.20
CA PHE A 28 2.70 -1.77 -3.49
C PHE A 28 1.84 -3.02 -3.57
N HIS A 29 2.48 -4.18 -3.68
CA HIS A 29 1.78 -5.46 -3.66
C HIS A 29 1.94 -6.05 -2.27
N ALA A 30 0.84 -6.10 -1.52
CA ALA A 30 0.81 -6.67 -0.18
C ALA A 30 0.13 -8.04 -0.19
N HIS A 31 0.65 -8.95 0.62
CA HIS A 31 0.08 -10.26 0.85
C HIS A 31 -1.00 -10.19 1.92
N ASP A 32 -2.16 -10.79 1.60
CA ASP A 32 -3.29 -10.97 2.51
C ASP A 32 -3.80 -12.40 2.33
N GLU A 33 -3.63 -13.26 3.34
CA GLU A 33 -4.01 -14.67 3.23
C GLU A 33 -5.52 -14.91 3.28
N ALA A 34 -6.25 -14.01 3.96
CA ALA A 34 -7.67 -14.14 4.22
C ALA A 34 -8.55 -13.33 3.26
N ASN A 35 -7.94 -12.59 2.31
CA ASN A 35 -8.63 -11.66 1.41
C ASN A 35 -9.60 -10.74 2.16
N ARG A 36 -9.17 -10.26 3.34
CA ARG A 36 -10.01 -9.50 4.27
C ARG A 36 -10.21 -8.06 3.79
N ALA A 37 -9.20 -7.47 3.16
CA ALA A 37 -9.25 -6.08 2.71
C ALA A 37 -10.00 -5.95 1.37
N LYS A 38 -10.96 -5.04 1.32
CA LYS A 38 -11.74 -4.70 0.13
C LYS A 38 -11.17 -3.46 -0.56
N ALA A 39 -11.63 -3.23 -1.80
CA ALA A 39 -11.27 -2.02 -2.53
C ALA A 39 -11.88 -0.79 -1.86
N GLY A 40 -11.04 0.19 -1.53
CA GLY A 40 -11.46 1.43 -0.86
C GLY A 40 -11.07 1.50 0.61
N ASP A 41 -10.70 0.36 1.21
CA ASP A 41 -10.29 0.32 2.61
C ASP A 41 -8.95 1.05 2.84
N ILE A 42 -8.83 1.70 3.99
CA ILE A 42 -7.56 2.25 4.46
C ILE A 42 -6.84 1.18 5.24
N VAL A 43 -5.71 0.72 4.69
CA VAL A 43 -4.95 -0.40 5.24
C VAL A 43 -3.56 0.03 5.69
N ARG A 44 -3.08 -0.59 6.77
CA ARG A 44 -1.69 -0.51 7.23
C ARG A 44 -0.94 -1.73 6.73
N ILE A 45 0.13 -1.48 5.97
CA ILE A 45 1.03 -2.51 5.43
C ILE A 45 2.40 -2.44 6.09
N VAL A 46 3.06 -3.59 6.22
CA VAL A 46 4.39 -3.72 6.82
C VAL A 46 5.33 -4.48 5.87
N GLU A 47 6.59 -4.07 5.83
CA GLU A 47 7.63 -4.78 5.06
C GLU A 47 7.87 -6.18 5.64
N THR A 48 8.15 -7.13 4.75
CA THR A 48 8.45 -8.51 5.12
C THR A 48 9.49 -9.09 4.16
N ARG A 49 9.95 -10.31 4.42
CA ARG A 49 10.77 -11.04 3.45
C ARG A 49 10.02 -11.14 2.12
N PRO A 50 10.71 -11.14 0.96
CA PRO A 50 10.06 -11.34 -0.32
C PRO A 50 9.23 -12.63 -0.33
N ILE A 51 7.93 -12.51 -0.59
CA ILE A 51 6.99 -13.64 -0.72
C ILE A 51 6.90 -14.05 -2.18
N SER A 52 7.07 -13.10 -3.10
CA SER A 52 7.16 -13.34 -4.54
C SER A 52 8.06 -12.29 -5.19
N LYS A 53 8.18 -12.34 -6.53
CA LYS A 53 8.93 -11.36 -7.33
C LYS A 53 8.56 -9.89 -7.05
N THR A 54 7.31 -9.62 -6.68
CA THR A 54 6.81 -8.25 -6.46
C THR A 54 6.17 -8.04 -5.08
N LYS A 55 5.80 -9.12 -4.37
CA LYS A 55 5.19 -9.05 -3.04
C LYS A 55 6.27 -9.05 -1.96
N THR A 56 6.55 -7.88 -1.42
CA THR A 56 7.47 -7.66 -0.28
C THR A 56 6.77 -7.06 0.94
N TRP A 57 5.45 -6.91 0.88
CA TRP A 57 4.64 -6.29 1.92
C TRP A 57 3.58 -7.29 2.41
N ARG A 58 3.17 -7.17 3.67
CA ARG A 58 2.04 -7.89 4.25
C ARG A 58 1.00 -6.93 4.83
N LEU A 59 -0.27 -7.33 4.81
CA LEU A 59 -1.33 -6.63 5.51
C LEU A 59 -1.10 -6.79 7.03
N ALA A 60 -1.05 -5.68 7.76
CA ALA A 60 -0.95 -5.69 9.22
C ALA A 60 -2.31 -5.41 9.87
N GLU A 61 -3.02 -4.39 9.39
CA GLU A 61 -4.30 -3.97 9.96
C GLU A 61 -5.16 -3.25 8.92
N VAL A 62 -6.48 -3.40 9.02
CA VAL A 62 -7.46 -2.59 8.28
C VAL A 62 -7.92 -1.50 9.24
N LEU A 63 -7.59 -0.24 8.94
CA LEU A 63 -7.88 0.90 9.81
C LEU A 63 -9.30 1.43 9.60
N GLN A 64 -9.76 1.45 8.35
CA GLN A 64 -11.08 1.95 8.01
C GLN A 64 -11.63 1.15 6.84
N GLU A 65 -12.83 0.60 7.02
CA GLU A 65 -13.59 -0.06 5.95
C GLU A 65 -14.28 1.00 5.07
N ALA A 66 -14.30 0.76 3.77
CA ALA A 66 -15.05 1.57 2.84
C ALA A 66 -16.57 1.42 3.10
N GLN A 67 -17.25 2.57 3.23
CA GLN A 67 -18.70 2.67 3.41
C GLN A 67 -19.44 2.50 2.09
#